data_AF-A0AA38NU47-F1
#
_entry.id   AF-A0AA38NU47-F1
#
_cell.length_a   1.000
_cell.length_b   1.000
_cell.length_c   1.000
_cell.angle_alpha   90.00
_cell.angle_beta   90.00
_cell.angle_gamma   90.00
#
_symmetry.space_group_name_H-M   'P 1'
#
loop_
_entity.id
_entity.type
_entity.pdbx_description
1 polymer ?
#
loop_
_entity_poly.entity_id
_entity_poly.type
_entity_poly.pdbx_seq_one_letter_code
_entity_poly.pdbx_strand_id
1 'polypeptide(L)'
;MKTTQEDCKMSSLSFFSTLTLNGKTEHFSFCLDLSRSESFPSHRFSCVDDEFHADTRYSTYQVPHNAAHLQLELGDCLGYGGTGTVYSARVSNPLSDLPPSVPSELVVKFARLNRCRSLAREAWIYNYLDENEKLTGTVVPRCYGFFTSKLTESSVECTTPSSFELPFELPWSIYEYDRDPHRDSILEDDIGKLVRPRTWKPDHIITKESSPWNSWAPDPDDPLVAVLLLEKGGQMYTMFDDKDPLVQEDVQLICEDLELAGVAHNDFRMPNLIRAPLATSVCPRHNRVHQWNIIDFNQAWPLDLSVENYPRDTDLVLDLDYRSGYFYGWQ
;
A
#
# COMPACT_ATOMS: atom_id res chain seq x y z
N MET A 1 -17.27 -33.23 -23.77
CA MET A 1 -17.01 -31.81 -23.43
C MET A 1 -16.55 -31.78 -21.98
N LYS A 2 -15.26 -31.57 -21.73
CA LYS A 2 -14.75 -31.32 -20.38
C LYS A 2 -14.96 -29.84 -20.11
N THR A 3 -15.90 -29.51 -19.24
CA THR A 3 -16.00 -28.18 -18.64
C THR A 3 -14.74 -28.00 -17.79
N THR A 4 -13.82 -27.17 -18.28
CA THR A 4 -12.77 -26.57 -17.45
C THR A 4 -13.48 -25.69 -16.43
N GLN A 5 -13.57 -26.17 -15.21
CA GLN A 5 -13.89 -25.36 -14.06
C GLN A 5 -12.71 -24.40 -13.90
N GLU A 6 -12.84 -23.21 -14.50
CA GLU A 6 -12.00 -22.09 -14.13
C GLU A 6 -12.32 -21.80 -12.67
N ASP A 7 -11.51 -22.35 -11.77
CA ASP A 7 -11.48 -21.93 -10.38
C ASP A 7 -11.15 -20.43 -10.41
N CYS A 8 -12.20 -19.62 -10.28
CA CYS A 8 -12.09 -18.19 -10.10
C CYS A 8 -11.35 -17.99 -8.78
N LYS A 9 -10.01 -17.88 -8.86
CA LYS A 9 -9.17 -17.55 -7.71
C LYS A 9 -9.69 -16.23 -7.16
N MET A 10 -10.40 -16.30 -6.04
CA MET A 10 -10.85 -15.11 -5.33
C MET A 10 -9.65 -14.21 -5.05
N SER A 11 -9.76 -12.93 -5.40
CA SER A 11 -8.71 -11.94 -5.09
C SER A 11 -8.50 -11.88 -3.58
N SER A 12 -7.24 -11.77 -3.14
CA SER A 12 -6.89 -11.62 -1.73
C SER A 12 -7.55 -10.41 -1.07
N LEU A 13 -7.90 -9.40 -1.88
CA LEU A 13 -8.59 -8.20 -1.44
C LEU A 13 -10.00 -8.45 -0.91
N SER A 14 -10.60 -9.59 -1.25
CA SER A 14 -11.97 -9.97 -0.86
C SER A 14 -12.03 -10.83 0.41
N PHE A 15 -10.89 -11.26 0.96
CA PHE A 15 -10.88 -12.28 2.02
C PHE A 15 -11.36 -11.78 3.37
N PHE A 16 -10.99 -10.55 3.73
CA PHE A 16 -11.13 -10.08 5.11
C PHE A 16 -11.93 -8.80 5.20
N SER A 17 -12.95 -8.81 6.06
CA SER A 17 -13.76 -7.64 6.40
C SER A 17 -13.34 -7.00 7.73
N THR A 18 -12.69 -7.76 8.61
CA THR A 18 -12.28 -7.32 9.94
C THR A 18 -10.95 -7.94 10.35
N LEU A 19 -10.24 -7.27 11.25
CA LEU A 19 -8.91 -7.64 11.73
C LEU A 19 -8.83 -7.34 13.24
N THR A 20 -8.44 -8.33 14.05
CA THR A 20 -7.95 -8.07 15.42
C THR A 20 -6.44 -8.14 15.44
N LEU A 21 -5.79 -7.11 15.97
CA LEU A 21 -4.34 -7.01 16.06
C LEU A 21 -3.89 -6.87 17.51
N ASN A 22 -3.14 -7.86 17.98
CA ASN A 22 -2.56 -7.87 19.32
C ASN A 22 -1.09 -7.48 19.23
N GLY A 23 -0.69 -6.43 19.95
CA GLY A 23 0.70 -6.00 20.05
C GLY A 23 1.17 -5.99 21.50
N LYS A 24 2.43 -6.34 21.73
CA LYS A 24 3.05 -6.30 23.06
C LYS A 24 4.50 -5.86 22.95
N THR A 25 4.86 -4.86 23.72
CA THR A 25 6.24 -4.40 23.93
C THR A 25 6.63 -4.56 25.39
N GLU A 26 7.82 -4.11 25.77
CA GLU A 26 8.25 -4.05 27.17
C GLU A 26 7.39 -3.08 28.00
N HIS A 27 6.84 -2.05 27.36
CA HIS A 27 6.20 -0.92 28.04
C HIS A 27 4.67 -0.89 27.92
N PHE A 28 4.12 -1.51 26.88
CA PHE A 28 2.67 -1.52 26.65
C PHE A 28 2.20 -2.78 25.95
N SER A 29 0.92 -3.08 26.11
CA SER A 29 0.20 -4.00 25.24
C SER A 29 -1.02 -3.32 24.67
N PHE A 30 -1.41 -3.70 23.46
CA PHE A 30 -2.61 -3.18 22.83
C PHE A 30 -3.36 -4.29 22.10
N CYS A 31 -4.67 -4.12 22.01
CA CYS A 31 -5.56 -4.94 21.20
C CYS A 31 -6.43 -4.00 20.38
N LEU A 32 -6.33 -4.11 19.06
CA LEU A 32 -7.09 -3.28 18.12
C LEU A 32 -8.03 -4.14 17.31
N ASP A 33 -9.32 -3.81 17.36
CA ASP A 33 -10.32 -4.33 16.44
C ASP A 33 -10.50 -3.31 15.30
N LEU A 34 -10.10 -3.70 14.10
CA LEU A 34 -10.11 -2.88 12.90
C LEU A 34 -11.12 -3.41 11.89
N SER A 35 -11.77 -2.50 11.20
CA SER A 35 -12.70 -2.81 10.11
C SER A 35 -12.07 -2.46 8.78
N ARG A 36 -12.42 -3.24 7.74
CA ARG A 36 -12.00 -2.96 6.37
C ARG A 36 -12.53 -1.58 5.97
N SER A 37 -11.63 -0.74 5.47
CA SER A 37 -11.93 0.63 5.06
C SER A 37 -11.75 0.78 3.55
N GLU A 38 -12.46 1.75 2.98
CA GLU A 38 -12.20 2.20 1.61
C GLU A 38 -10.78 2.75 1.52
N SER A 39 -10.08 2.42 0.44
CA SER A 39 -8.79 3.03 0.06
C SER A 39 -9.01 4.41 -0.59
N PHE A 40 -7.97 5.20 -0.81
CA PHE A 40 -8.10 6.56 -1.34
C PHE A 40 -7.62 6.69 -2.79
N PRO A 41 -8.53 6.87 -3.79
CA PRO A 41 -8.14 6.94 -5.18
C PRO A 41 -7.30 8.16 -5.54
N SER A 42 -6.47 8.02 -6.57
CA SER A 42 -5.68 9.10 -7.14
C SER A 42 -6.38 9.80 -8.29
N HIS A 43 -6.04 11.08 -8.50
CA HIS A 43 -6.17 11.66 -9.81
C HIS A 43 -5.22 10.98 -10.80
N ARG A 44 -5.59 11.05 -12.08
CA ARG A 44 -4.74 10.64 -13.18
C ARG A 44 -3.70 11.71 -13.45
N PHE A 45 -2.43 11.34 -13.50
CA PHE A 45 -1.42 12.24 -14.01
C PHE A 45 -1.31 12.12 -15.54
N SER A 46 -1.28 13.26 -16.23
CA SER A 46 -1.07 13.34 -17.67
C SER A 46 0.23 14.10 -17.92
N CYS A 47 1.23 13.41 -18.46
CA CYS A 47 2.48 14.06 -18.82
C CYS A 47 2.40 14.92 -20.09
N VAL A 48 1.30 14.84 -20.84
CA VAL A 48 1.07 15.68 -22.02
C VAL A 48 0.89 17.15 -21.63
N ASP A 49 0.21 17.40 -20.51
CA ASP A 49 -0.08 18.74 -20.00
C ASP A 49 0.53 19.02 -18.62
N ASP A 50 1.20 18.03 -18.00
CA ASP A 50 1.79 18.12 -16.66
C ASP A 50 0.72 18.48 -15.60
N GLU A 51 -0.48 17.91 -15.77
CA GLU A 51 -1.64 18.21 -14.94
C GLU A 51 -2.33 16.94 -14.43
N PHE A 52 -3.07 17.09 -13.32
CA PHE A 52 -3.88 16.03 -12.74
C PHE A 52 -5.32 16.13 -13.24
N HIS A 53 -5.86 14.99 -13.66
CA HIS A 53 -7.20 14.87 -14.23
C HIS A 53 -8.06 13.98 -13.36
N ALA A 54 -9.30 14.41 -13.10
CA ALA A 54 -10.30 13.54 -12.52
C ALA A 54 -10.67 12.45 -13.55
N ASP A 55 -10.64 11.18 -13.13
CA ASP A 55 -10.98 10.04 -13.98
C ASP A 55 -11.88 9.05 -13.25
N THR A 56 -13.04 8.74 -13.84
CA THR A 56 -14.01 7.80 -13.23
C THR A 56 -13.53 6.36 -13.26
N ARG A 57 -12.52 6.03 -14.08
CA ARG A 57 -11.84 4.73 -14.08
C ARG A 57 -11.08 4.51 -12.77
N TYR A 58 -10.65 5.58 -12.10
CA TYR A 58 -9.93 5.52 -10.83
C TYR A 58 -10.88 5.68 -9.66
N SER A 59 -11.77 4.70 -9.53
CA SER A 59 -12.73 4.62 -8.44
C SER A 59 -12.20 3.80 -7.26
N THR A 60 -12.83 3.93 -6.08
CA THR A 60 -12.55 3.01 -4.97
C THR A 60 -13.05 1.62 -5.28
N TYR A 61 -12.32 0.63 -4.79
CA TYR A 61 -12.73 -0.76 -4.85
C TYR A 61 -13.74 -1.08 -3.75
N GLN A 62 -14.66 -2.01 -4.03
CA GLN A 62 -15.68 -2.40 -3.07
C GLN A 62 -15.03 -3.04 -1.84
N VAL A 63 -15.44 -2.56 -0.67
CA VAL A 63 -15.06 -3.16 0.60
C VAL A 63 -15.86 -4.45 0.78
N PRO A 64 -15.21 -5.61 1.00
CA PRO A 64 -15.94 -6.84 1.29
C PRO A 64 -16.70 -6.71 2.62
N HIS A 65 -18.02 -6.79 2.56
CA HIS A 65 -18.88 -6.87 3.74
C HIS A 65 -19.12 -8.32 4.14
N ASN A 66 -19.12 -8.62 5.44
CA ASN A 66 -19.34 -9.96 5.99
C ASN A 66 -18.35 -11.03 5.49
N ALA A 67 -17.14 -10.63 5.09
CA ALA A 67 -16.04 -11.55 4.80
C ALA A 67 -15.33 -12.01 6.09
N ALA A 68 -14.30 -12.85 5.97
CA ALA A 68 -13.64 -13.46 7.12
C ALA A 68 -13.03 -12.42 8.08
N HIS A 69 -12.84 -12.87 9.32
CA HIS A 69 -12.12 -12.13 10.36
C HIS A 69 -10.70 -12.71 10.48
N LEU A 70 -9.70 -11.84 10.58
CA LEU A 70 -8.31 -12.25 10.77
C LEU A 70 -7.82 -11.84 12.16
N GLN A 71 -7.10 -12.72 12.84
CA GLN A 71 -6.43 -12.42 14.10
C GLN A 71 -4.93 -12.48 13.92
N LEU A 72 -4.25 -11.42 14.35
CA LEU A 72 -2.81 -11.27 14.22
C LEU A 72 -2.15 -10.99 15.58
N GLU A 73 -0.98 -11.59 15.76
CA GLU A 73 -0.02 -11.25 16.79
C GLU A 73 1.14 -10.48 16.15
N LEU A 74 1.35 -9.24 16.57
CA LEU A 74 2.46 -8.41 16.10
C LEU A 74 3.79 -8.99 16.58
N GLY A 75 4.73 -9.13 15.65
CA GLY A 75 6.09 -9.56 15.91
C GLY A 75 7.08 -8.40 15.87
N ASP A 76 8.27 -8.66 15.36
CA ASP A 76 9.35 -7.68 15.30
C ASP A 76 9.04 -6.51 14.37
N CYS A 77 9.51 -5.32 14.77
CA CYS A 77 9.56 -4.15 13.89
C CYS A 77 10.56 -4.41 12.76
N LEU A 78 10.09 -4.31 11.52
CA LEU A 78 10.88 -4.51 10.30
C LEU A 78 11.50 -3.22 9.79
N GLY A 79 10.87 -2.06 10.06
CA GLY A 79 11.39 -0.79 9.62
C GLY A 79 10.50 0.40 9.96
N TYR A 80 11.07 1.59 9.81
CA TYR A 80 10.41 2.87 9.99
C TYR A 80 10.51 3.66 8.69
N GLY A 81 9.38 4.22 8.25
CA GLY A 81 9.28 5.07 7.08
C GLY A 81 8.64 6.42 7.39
N GLY A 82 8.63 7.33 6.42
CA GLY A 82 8.00 8.65 6.57
C GLY A 82 6.48 8.57 6.78
N THR A 83 5.84 7.53 6.24
CA THR A 83 4.39 7.31 6.35
C THR A 83 3.98 6.47 7.54
N GLY A 84 4.89 5.70 8.13
CA GLY A 84 4.48 4.66 9.04
C GLY A 84 5.59 3.77 9.59
N THR A 85 5.18 2.81 10.42
CA THR A 85 6.05 1.78 10.99
C THR A 85 5.60 0.41 10.50
N VAL A 86 6.54 -0.44 10.14
CA VAL A 86 6.29 -1.75 9.53
C VAL A 86 6.68 -2.84 10.51
N TYR A 87 5.80 -3.81 10.71
CA TYR A 87 6.00 -4.94 11.61
C TYR A 87 5.72 -6.25 10.89
N SER A 88 6.41 -7.30 11.30
CA SER A 88 5.96 -8.65 11.03
C SER A 88 4.74 -8.97 11.89
N ALA A 89 3.87 -9.85 11.41
CA ALA A 89 2.72 -10.31 12.17
C ALA A 89 2.47 -11.79 11.89
N ARG A 90 2.21 -12.56 12.95
CA ARG A 90 1.83 -13.97 12.85
C ARG A 90 0.31 -14.09 12.83
N VAL A 91 -0.22 -14.95 11.97
CA VAL A 91 -1.63 -15.31 11.99
C VAL A 91 -1.91 -16.18 13.21
N SER A 92 -2.68 -15.65 14.16
CA SER A 92 -3.09 -16.34 15.38
C SER A 92 -4.26 -17.26 15.07
N ASN A 93 -4.11 -18.56 15.39
CA ASN A 93 -5.07 -19.63 15.13
C ASN A 93 -5.62 -19.63 13.68
N PRO A 94 -5.29 -20.61 12.82
CA PRO A 94 -6.03 -20.74 11.59
C PRO A 94 -7.49 -21.06 11.96
N LEU A 95 -8.35 -20.03 11.98
CA LEU A 95 -9.78 -20.23 11.98
C LEU A 95 -10.02 -21.23 10.85
N SER A 96 -10.80 -22.27 11.11
CA SER A 96 -11.05 -23.35 10.15
C SER A 96 -11.63 -22.84 8.82
N ASP A 97 -12.04 -21.56 8.80
CA ASP A 97 -12.62 -20.82 7.69
C ASP A 97 -11.62 -19.94 6.92
N LEU A 98 -10.32 -19.93 7.28
CA LEU A 98 -9.32 -19.19 6.51
C LEU A 98 -9.08 -19.85 5.14
N PRO A 99 -8.99 -19.07 4.05
CA PRO A 99 -8.55 -19.60 2.77
C PRO A 99 -7.18 -20.29 2.92
N PRO A 100 -6.96 -21.48 2.32
CA PRO A 100 -5.69 -22.21 2.40
C PRO A 100 -4.47 -21.42 1.89
N SER A 101 -4.71 -20.31 1.18
CA SER A 101 -3.71 -19.46 0.56
C SER A 101 -3.17 -18.35 1.45
N VAL A 102 -3.66 -18.19 2.69
CA VAL A 102 -3.18 -17.14 3.60
C VAL A 102 -1.89 -17.62 4.29
N PRO A 103 -0.77 -16.90 4.13
CA PRO A 103 0.49 -17.24 4.80
C PRO A 103 0.36 -17.17 6.33
N SER A 104 1.18 -17.96 7.04
CA SER A 104 1.25 -17.93 8.51
C SER A 104 1.87 -16.64 9.05
N GLU A 105 2.60 -15.91 8.22
CA GLU A 105 3.20 -14.62 8.56
C GLU A 105 2.87 -13.58 7.50
N LEU A 106 2.49 -12.40 7.95
CA LEU A 106 2.13 -11.23 7.16
C LEU A 106 2.97 -10.03 7.61
N VAL A 107 2.78 -8.91 6.92
CA VAL A 107 3.34 -7.61 7.27
C VAL A 107 2.22 -6.65 7.57
N VAL A 108 2.32 -5.95 8.69
CA VAL A 108 1.41 -4.86 9.08
C VAL A 108 2.19 -3.55 9.02
N LYS A 109 1.76 -2.65 8.13
CA LYS A 109 2.24 -1.27 8.10
C LYS A 109 1.22 -0.38 8.80
N PHE A 110 1.60 0.20 9.92
CA PHE A 110 0.83 1.23 10.60
C PHE A 110 1.10 2.57 9.97
N ALA A 111 0.05 3.33 9.65
CA ALA A 111 0.22 4.75 9.38
C ALA A 111 0.60 5.47 10.66
N ARG A 112 1.40 6.52 10.56
CA ARG A 112 1.40 7.57 11.58
C ARG A 112 0.02 8.22 11.60
N LEU A 113 -0.43 8.69 12.76
CA LEU A 113 -1.77 9.31 12.88
C LEU A 113 -2.01 10.45 11.89
N ASN A 114 -0.95 11.19 11.50
CA ASN A 114 -1.00 12.26 10.51
C ASN A 114 -0.58 11.83 9.09
N ARG A 115 -0.65 10.54 8.75
CA ARG A 115 -0.28 9.97 7.45
C ARG A 115 -1.34 8.99 6.89
N CYS A 116 -2.56 9.00 7.44
CA CYS A 116 -3.58 8.03 7.09
C CYS A 116 -4.04 8.14 5.62
N ARG A 117 -4.15 9.36 5.04
CA ARG A 117 -4.49 9.51 3.61
C ARG A 117 -3.43 8.91 2.72
N SER A 118 -2.15 9.08 3.05
CA SER A 118 -1.04 8.49 2.29
C SER A 118 -1.07 6.97 2.31
N LEU A 119 -1.35 6.36 3.46
CA LEU A 119 -1.47 4.89 3.53
C LEU A 119 -2.73 4.38 2.81
N ALA A 120 -3.85 5.12 2.91
CA ALA A 120 -5.06 4.81 2.15
C ALA A 120 -4.81 4.91 0.63
N ARG A 121 -3.97 5.85 0.18
CA ARG A 121 -3.55 6.01 -1.21
C ARG A 121 -2.68 4.85 -1.68
N GLU A 122 -1.68 4.47 -0.89
CA GLU A 122 -0.85 3.29 -1.16
C GLU A 122 -1.70 2.02 -1.30
N ALA A 123 -2.65 1.81 -0.39
CA ALA A 123 -3.58 0.69 -0.46
C ALA A 123 -4.40 0.67 -1.76
N TRP A 124 -4.79 1.86 -2.26
CA TRP A 124 -5.52 1.96 -3.52
C TRP A 124 -4.68 1.52 -4.72
N ILE A 125 -3.38 1.85 -4.74
CA ILE A 125 -2.46 1.43 -5.81
C ILE A 125 -2.34 -0.10 -5.85
N TYR A 126 -2.23 -0.77 -4.70
CA TYR A 126 -2.25 -2.23 -4.66
C TYR A 126 -3.54 -2.81 -5.27
N ASN A 127 -4.70 -2.22 -4.95
CA ASN A 127 -5.96 -2.66 -5.52
C ASN A 127 -6.01 -2.42 -7.03
N TYR A 128 -5.48 -1.29 -7.48
CA TYR A 128 -5.38 -0.94 -8.89
C TYR A 128 -4.53 -1.92 -9.69
N LEU A 129 -3.36 -2.27 -9.16
CA LEU A 129 -2.46 -3.25 -9.77
C LEU A 129 -3.06 -4.66 -9.79
N ASP A 130 -3.86 -5.03 -8.77
CA ASP A 130 -4.55 -6.32 -8.74
C ASP A 130 -5.66 -6.39 -9.79
N GLU A 131 -6.49 -5.36 -9.91
CA GLU A 131 -7.66 -5.41 -10.78
C GLU A 131 -7.32 -5.25 -12.27
N ASN A 132 -6.36 -4.38 -12.60
CA ASN A 132 -6.05 -4.09 -14.01
C ASN A 132 -5.07 -5.11 -14.63
N GLU A 133 -4.01 -5.48 -13.90
CA GLU A 133 -2.88 -6.24 -14.48
C GLU A 133 -2.54 -7.52 -13.70
N LYS A 134 -3.24 -7.82 -12.60
CA LYS A 134 -3.00 -9.00 -11.74
C LYS A 134 -1.54 -9.11 -11.28
N LEU A 135 -0.94 -7.96 -10.95
CA LEU A 135 0.47 -7.85 -10.58
C LEU A 135 0.75 -8.17 -9.10
N THR A 136 -0.29 -8.25 -8.26
CA THR A 136 -0.13 -8.61 -6.85
C THR A 136 0.18 -10.10 -6.68
N GLY A 137 1.16 -10.40 -5.83
CA GLY A 137 1.75 -11.74 -5.72
C GLY A 137 2.60 -12.15 -6.93
N THR A 138 3.00 -11.20 -7.78
CA THR A 138 3.82 -11.41 -8.97
C THR A 138 5.03 -10.48 -8.99
N VAL A 139 4.81 -9.17 -9.02
CA VAL A 139 5.86 -8.12 -8.97
C VAL A 139 5.70 -7.17 -7.78
N VAL A 140 4.55 -7.20 -7.12
CA VAL A 140 4.30 -6.55 -5.84
C VAL A 140 3.74 -7.59 -4.87
N PRO A 141 3.92 -7.47 -3.54
CA PRO A 141 3.32 -8.43 -2.60
C PRO A 141 1.79 -8.42 -2.71
N ARG A 142 1.15 -9.54 -2.33
CA ARG A 142 -0.31 -9.54 -2.19
C ARG A 142 -0.73 -8.55 -1.12
N CYS A 143 -1.73 -7.73 -1.44
CA CYS A 143 -2.41 -6.89 -0.47
C CYS A 143 -3.63 -7.66 0.05
N TYR A 144 -3.78 -7.70 1.37
CA TYR A 144 -4.91 -8.32 2.04
C TYR A 144 -5.92 -7.28 2.53
N GLY A 145 -5.55 -6.01 2.57
CA GLY A 145 -6.48 -4.91 2.79
C GLY A 145 -5.94 -3.74 3.57
N PHE A 146 -6.76 -2.69 3.58
CA PHE A 146 -6.59 -1.49 4.37
C PHE A 146 -7.66 -1.43 5.44
N PHE A 147 -7.26 -1.34 6.70
CA PHE A 147 -8.16 -1.40 7.84
C PHE A 147 -7.98 -0.18 8.70
N THR A 148 -9.07 0.28 9.31
CA THR A 148 -9.05 1.43 10.20
C THR A 148 -9.84 1.15 11.47
N SER A 149 -9.50 1.85 12.53
CA SER A 149 -10.27 1.88 13.77
C SER A 149 -10.04 3.20 14.51
N LYS A 150 -11.05 3.65 15.22
CA LYS A 150 -10.89 4.74 16.19
C LYS A 150 -10.26 4.18 17.45
N LEU A 151 -9.25 4.87 17.97
CA LEU A 151 -8.67 4.48 19.25
C LEU A 151 -9.66 4.77 20.38
N THR A 152 -9.82 3.78 21.26
CA THR A 152 -10.59 3.94 22.49
C THR A 152 -9.64 3.85 23.67
N GLU A 153 -10.03 4.39 24.83
CA GLU A 153 -9.21 4.31 26.06
C GLU A 153 -8.89 2.85 26.45
N SER A 154 -9.76 1.89 26.10
CA SER A 154 -9.56 0.45 26.34
C SER A 154 -8.60 -0.24 25.37
N SER A 155 -8.14 0.43 24.31
CA SER A 155 -7.32 -0.19 23.28
C SER A 155 -5.87 -0.42 23.70
N VAL A 156 -5.38 0.31 24.71
CA VAL A 156 -3.98 0.28 25.14
C VAL A 156 -3.90 0.09 26.66
N GLU A 157 -3.23 -0.97 27.08
CA GLU A 157 -2.89 -1.23 28.48
C GLU A 157 -1.43 -0.85 28.74
N CYS A 158 -1.21 0.14 29.59
CA CYS A 158 0.12 0.56 30.02
C CYS A 158 0.53 -0.22 31.28
N THR A 159 1.68 -0.88 31.24
CA THR A 159 2.17 -1.70 32.38
C THR A 159 3.03 -0.89 33.36
N THR A 160 3.49 0.30 32.97
CA THR A 160 4.34 1.16 33.80
C THR A 160 3.56 2.35 34.39
N PRO A 161 3.65 2.61 35.72
CA PRO A 161 3.00 3.77 36.33
C PRO A 161 3.76 5.06 35.99
N SER A 162 3.16 5.87 35.11
CA SER A 162 3.27 7.34 35.00
C SER A 162 4.50 8.01 35.64
N SER A 163 5.51 8.39 34.85
CA SER A 163 6.28 9.61 35.13
C SER A 163 7.13 10.16 33.98
N PHE A 164 7.33 9.44 32.86
CA PHE A 164 8.07 9.98 31.72
C PHE A 164 7.38 9.63 30.40
N GLU A 165 6.91 10.68 29.70
CA GLU A 165 6.72 10.79 28.24
C GLU A 165 6.42 9.48 27.48
N LEU A 166 5.17 8.99 27.59
CA LEU A 166 4.65 8.00 26.63
C LEU A 166 3.84 8.72 25.53
N PRO A 167 4.50 9.03 24.40
CA PRO A 167 3.81 8.91 23.11
C PRO A 167 4.63 8.27 21.98
N PHE A 168 5.97 8.14 22.08
CA PHE A 168 6.82 7.87 20.89
C PHE A 168 7.02 6.41 20.50
N GLU A 169 6.57 5.46 21.31
CA GLU A 169 6.82 4.05 21.06
C GLU A 169 5.63 3.31 20.45
N LEU A 170 4.43 3.92 20.43
CA LEU A 170 3.29 3.29 19.78
C LEU A 170 3.51 3.23 18.27
N PRO A 171 3.10 2.13 17.59
CA PRO A 171 3.33 1.95 16.14
C PRO A 171 2.81 3.08 15.25
N TRP A 172 1.74 3.76 15.67
CA TRP A 172 1.06 4.85 14.96
C TRP A 172 1.47 6.25 15.46
N SER A 173 2.41 6.35 16.40
CA SER A 173 2.82 7.62 16.98
C SER A 173 3.31 8.63 15.93
N ILE A 174 3.13 9.91 16.25
CA ILE A 174 3.69 11.02 15.46
C ILE A 174 5.07 11.35 16.05
N TYR A 175 6.07 11.51 15.20
CA TYR A 175 7.41 11.90 15.65
C TYR A 175 7.42 13.36 16.13
N GLU A 176 8.27 13.68 17.10
CA GLU A 176 8.42 15.04 17.65
C GLU A 176 8.67 16.12 16.60
N TYR A 177 9.35 15.76 15.51
CA TYR A 177 9.73 16.70 14.45
C TYR A 177 8.66 16.88 13.36
N ASP A 178 7.58 16.08 13.38
CA ASP A 178 6.43 16.28 12.50
C ASP A 178 5.63 17.48 13.02
N ARG A 179 5.56 18.55 12.22
CA ARG A 179 5.30 19.91 12.71
C ARG A 179 3.84 20.17 13.14
N ASP A 180 2.90 19.29 12.81
CA ASP A 180 1.49 19.49 13.13
C ASP A 180 0.72 18.16 13.21
N PRO A 181 0.25 17.75 14.40
CA PRO A 181 -0.54 16.54 14.55
C PRO A 181 -1.97 16.67 14.00
N HIS A 182 -2.43 17.88 13.67
CA HIS A 182 -3.76 18.15 13.11
C HIS A 182 -3.77 18.21 11.58
N ARG A 183 -2.62 17.99 10.93
CA ARG A 183 -2.49 18.07 9.47
C ARG A 183 -1.88 16.82 8.89
N ASP A 184 -2.58 16.21 7.94
CA ASP A 184 -2.01 15.15 7.12
C ASP A 184 -0.98 15.72 6.14
N SER A 185 -0.17 14.82 5.57
CA SER A 185 0.57 15.03 4.33
C SER A 185 -0.29 15.66 3.25
N ILE A 186 0.33 16.63 2.57
CA ILE A 186 -0.13 17.06 1.27
C ILE A 186 0.25 15.96 0.28
N LEU A 187 -0.74 15.45 -0.47
CA LEU A 187 -0.47 14.58 -1.61
C LEU A 187 -0.18 15.44 -2.84
N GLU A 188 0.54 14.91 -3.81
CA GLU A 188 0.95 15.69 -5.00
C GLU A 188 -0.24 16.18 -5.82
N ASP A 189 -1.31 15.40 -5.88
CA ASP A 189 -2.58 15.75 -6.51
C ASP A 189 -3.49 16.66 -5.66
N ASP A 190 -3.03 17.12 -4.48
CA ASP A 190 -3.71 18.16 -3.69
C ASP A 190 -3.29 19.59 -4.12
N ILE A 191 -2.07 19.75 -4.69
CA ILE A 191 -1.51 21.06 -5.08
C ILE A 191 -1.53 21.31 -6.58
N GLY A 192 -1.68 20.25 -7.39
CA GLY A 192 -1.73 20.35 -8.85
C GLY A 192 -2.95 21.10 -9.36
N LYS A 193 -2.84 21.64 -10.58
CA LYS A 193 -4.03 22.15 -11.30
C LYS A 193 -4.91 20.96 -11.66
N LEU A 194 -6.10 20.91 -11.06
CA LEU A 194 -7.09 19.90 -11.38
C LEU A 194 -7.86 20.29 -12.65
N VAL A 195 -7.69 19.50 -13.70
CA VAL A 195 -8.53 19.59 -14.90
C VAL A 195 -9.75 18.70 -14.72
N ARG A 196 -10.93 19.33 -14.76
CA ARG A 196 -12.21 18.61 -14.70
C ARG A 196 -12.80 18.45 -16.11
N PRO A 197 -13.25 17.26 -16.50
CA PRO A 197 -13.99 17.08 -17.74
C PRO A 197 -15.26 17.96 -17.78
N ARG A 198 -15.56 18.56 -18.94
CA ARG A 198 -16.72 19.46 -19.10
C ARG A 198 -18.08 18.82 -18.79
N THR A 199 -18.17 17.49 -18.84
CA THR A 199 -19.40 16.70 -18.62
C THR A 199 -19.30 15.76 -17.41
N TRP A 200 -18.48 16.10 -16.42
CA TRP A 200 -18.30 15.28 -15.21
C TRP A 200 -19.59 15.18 -14.38
N LYS A 201 -20.12 13.96 -14.24
CA LYS A 201 -21.26 13.63 -13.36
C LYS A 201 -20.90 12.39 -12.50
N PRO A 202 -20.37 12.59 -11.29
CA PRO A 202 -19.82 11.51 -10.47
C PRO A 202 -20.85 10.77 -9.62
N ASP A 203 -22.16 10.98 -9.84
CA ASP A 203 -23.22 10.70 -8.85
C ASP A 203 -23.29 9.24 -8.35
N HIS A 204 -22.57 8.29 -8.97
CA HIS A 204 -22.54 6.87 -8.60
C HIS A 204 -21.15 6.25 -8.46
N ILE A 205 -20.07 7.00 -8.66
CA ILE A 205 -18.70 6.47 -8.63
C ILE A 205 -17.92 7.21 -7.54
N ILE A 206 -17.34 6.46 -6.60
CA ILE A 206 -16.46 7.02 -5.58
C ILE A 206 -15.11 7.28 -6.22
N THR A 207 -14.85 8.53 -6.62
CA THR A 207 -13.56 9.02 -7.10
C THR A 207 -12.81 9.70 -5.96
N LYS A 208 -11.63 10.29 -6.22
CA LYS A 208 -10.95 11.12 -5.22
C LYS A 208 -11.90 12.17 -4.64
N GLU A 209 -12.67 12.86 -5.46
CA GLU A 209 -13.54 13.99 -5.05
C GLU A 209 -14.67 13.58 -4.10
N SER A 210 -15.24 12.39 -4.30
CA SER A 210 -16.35 11.87 -3.49
C SER A 210 -15.88 10.97 -2.35
N SER A 211 -14.59 10.64 -2.28
CA SER A 211 -14.02 9.85 -1.19
C SER A 211 -13.99 10.63 0.12
N PRO A 212 -14.35 10.02 1.27
CA PRO A 212 -14.25 10.66 2.58
C PRO A 212 -12.81 11.09 2.93
N TRP A 213 -11.80 10.39 2.38
CA TRP A 213 -10.38 10.70 2.56
C TRP A 213 -9.95 12.04 1.96
N ASN A 214 -10.71 12.60 1.01
CA ASN A 214 -10.36 13.87 0.39
C ASN A 214 -10.57 15.06 1.32
N SER A 215 -11.50 14.95 2.27
CA SER A 215 -11.77 15.95 3.31
C SER A 215 -11.35 15.50 4.70
N TRP A 216 -10.80 14.30 4.83
CA TRP A 216 -10.36 13.77 6.12
C TRP A 216 -9.15 14.57 6.62
N ALA A 217 -9.12 14.83 7.93
CA ALA A 217 -8.00 15.42 8.62
C ALA A 217 -7.75 14.66 9.92
N PRO A 218 -6.49 14.60 10.41
CA PRO A 218 -6.18 14.02 11.69
C PRO A 218 -6.88 14.76 12.82
N ASP A 219 -7.45 14.01 13.76
CA ASP A 219 -8.02 14.53 15.00
C ASP A 219 -7.28 13.90 16.19
N PRO A 220 -6.41 14.63 16.89
CA PRO A 220 -5.71 14.11 18.07
C PRO A 220 -6.62 13.73 19.24
N ASP A 221 -7.82 14.31 19.32
CA ASP A 221 -8.80 14.01 20.37
C ASP A 221 -9.66 12.78 20.02
N ASP A 222 -9.71 12.38 18.75
CA ASP A 222 -10.39 11.18 18.25
C ASP A 222 -9.50 10.45 17.20
N PRO A 223 -8.33 9.92 17.62
CA PRO A 223 -7.33 9.47 16.68
C PRO A 223 -7.74 8.20 15.93
N LEU A 224 -7.58 8.25 14.61
CA LEU A 224 -7.80 7.12 13.72
C LEU A 224 -6.50 6.34 13.51
N VAL A 225 -6.51 5.06 13.86
CA VAL A 225 -5.43 4.14 13.47
C VAL A 225 -5.76 3.52 12.13
N ALA A 226 -4.80 3.56 11.22
CA ALA A 226 -4.90 2.94 9.91
C ALA A 226 -3.75 1.95 9.71
N VAL A 227 -4.08 0.78 9.16
CA VAL A 227 -3.11 -0.28 8.87
C VAL A 227 -3.30 -0.83 7.46
N LEU A 228 -2.19 -1.15 6.82
CA LEU A 228 -2.13 -1.86 5.55
C LEU A 228 -1.54 -3.25 5.78
N LEU A 229 -2.25 -4.28 5.32
CA LEU A 229 -1.88 -5.68 5.50
C LEU A 229 -1.35 -6.26 4.18
N LEU A 230 -0.10 -6.72 4.19
CA LEU A 230 0.63 -7.21 3.02
C LEU A 230 1.20 -8.60 3.26
N GLU A 231 1.45 -9.32 2.17
CA GLU A 231 2.27 -10.53 2.16
C GLU A 231 3.71 -10.21 2.59
N LYS A 232 4.28 -11.04 3.47
CA LYS A 232 5.64 -10.88 3.95
C LYS A 232 6.66 -11.34 2.90
N GLY A 233 7.47 -10.40 2.40
CA GLY A 233 8.66 -10.71 1.62
C GLY A 233 9.86 -11.12 2.48
N GLY A 234 10.99 -11.34 1.82
CA GLY A 234 12.26 -11.65 2.46
C GLY A 234 13.11 -10.41 2.74
N GLN A 235 14.43 -10.53 2.56
CA GLN A 235 15.39 -9.47 2.81
C GLN A 235 15.21 -8.27 1.86
N MET A 236 15.58 -7.08 2.34
CA MET A 236 15.65 -5.87 1.51
C MET A 236 16.77 -5.97 0.47
N TYR A 237 16.58 -5.30 -0.65
CA TYR A 237 17.58 -5.17 -1.72
C TYR A 237 18.77 -4.33 -1.26
N THR A 238 19.97 -4.70 -1.69
CA THR A 238 21.21 -4.05 -1.29
C THR A 238 22.10 -3.69 -2.48
N MET A 239 23.13 -2.88 -2.23
CA MET A 239 24.18 -2.59 -3.21
C MET A 239 24.96 -3.84 -3.68
N PHE A 240 24.91 -4.96 -2.95
CA PHE A 240 25.54 -6.20 -3.41
C PHE A 240 24.67 -6.91 -4.43
N ASP A 241 23.36 -6.92 -4.22
CA ASP A 241 22.38 -7.46 -5.18
C ASP A 241 22.48 -6.69 -6.51
N ASP A 242 22.62 -5.36 -6.42
CA ASP A 242 22.74 -4.49 -7.60
C ASP A 242 23.99 -4.74 -8.46
N LYS A 243 25.02 -5.39 -7.94
CA LYS A 243 26.21 -5.71 -8.73
C LYS A 243 26.01 -6.92 -9.64
N ASP A 244 24.96 -7.70 -9.44
CA ASP A 244 24.64 -8.86 -10.28
C ASP A 244 23.80 -8.41 -11.48
N PRO A 245 24.30 -8.53 -12.73
CA PRO A 245 23.55 -8.15 -13.92
C PRO A 245 22.22 -8.87 -14.08
N LEU A 246 22.09 -10.10 -13.59
CA LEU A 246 20.83 -10.86 -13.66
C LEU A 246 19.79 -10.34 -12.67
N VAL A 247 20.23 -9.79 -11.55
CA VAL A 247 19.36 -9.15 -10.58
C VAL A 247 18.89 -7.79 -11.10
N GLN A 248 19.80 -7.01 -11.70
CA GLN A 248 19.43 -5.74 -12.36
C GLN A 248 18.43 -5.97 -13.49
N GLU A 249 18.62 -7.01 -14.31
CA GLU A 249 17.65 -7.40 -15.34
C GLU A 249 16.29 -7.74 -14.72
N ASP A 250 16.25 -8.53 -13.64
CA ASP A 250 14.99 -8.87 -12.98
C ASP A 250 14.25 -7.63 -12.46
N VAL A 251 14.96 -6.69 -11.82
CA VAL A 251 14.40 -5.42 -11.35
C VAL A 251 13.90 -4.57 -12.52
N GLN A 252 14.65 -4.52 -13.62
CA GLN A 252 14.22 -3.79 -14.82
C GLN A 252 12.90 -4.32 -15.38
N LEU A 253 12.74 -5.64 -15.46
CA LEU A 253 11.51 -6.26 -15.95
C LEU A 253 10.32 -5.98 -15.01
N ILE A 254 10.55 -5.98 -13.70
CA ILE A 254 9.51 -5.61 -12.71
C ILE A 254 9.10 -4.14 -12.86
N CYS A 255 10.05 -3.23 -13.13
CA CYS A 255 9.74 -1.84 -13.45
C CYS A 255 8.88 -1.76 -14.72
N GLU A 256 9.30 -2.40 -15.82
CA GLU A 256 8.53 -2.49 -17.06
C GLU A 256 7.10 -3.00 -16.82
N ASP A 257 6.92 -3.97 -15.91
CA ASP A 257 5.60 -4.47 -15.53
C ASP A 257 4.72 -3.39 -14.88
N LEU A 258 5.25 -2.56 -13.98
CA LEU A 258 4.52 -1.44 -13.35
C LEU A 258 4.24 -0.30 -14.34
N GLU A 259 5.23 0.00 -15.17
CA GLU A 259 5.15 1.03 -16.20
C GLU A 259 4.03 0.74 -17.17
N LEU A 260 3.96 -0.50 -17.68
CA LEU A 260 2.89 -0.97 -18.56
C LEU A 260 1.53 -1.06 -17.87
N ALA A 261 1.51 -1.20 -16.53
CA ALA A 261 0.29 -1.06 -15.75
C ALA A 261 -0.19 0.40 -15.61
N GLY A 262 0.61 1.35 -16.09
CA GLY A 262 0.35 2.77 -15.97
C GLY A 262 0.49 3.22 -14.53
N VAL A 263 1.50 2.75 -13.80
CA VAL A 263 1.82 3.23 -12.45
C VAL A 263 3.26 3.73 -12.42
N ALA A 264 3.44 4.99 -12.03
CA ALA A 264 4.76 5.51 -11.69
C ALA A 264 4.90 5.58 -10.16
N HIS A 265 5.99 5.03 -9.63
CA HIS A 265 6.20 4.86 -8.19
C HIS A 265 6.62 6.15 -7.47
N ASN A 266 7.31 7.06 -8.17
CA ASN A 266 7.94 8.30 -7.68
C ASN A 266 8.92 8.19 -6.50
N ASP A 267 9.09 6.99 -5.93
CA ASP A 267 9.99 6.73 -4.79
C ASP A 267 10.72 5.39 -4.93
N PHE A 268 11.37 5.18 -6.08
CA PHE A 268 12.02 3.90 -6.38
C PHE A 268 13.44 3.85 -5.80
N ARG A 269 13.57 3.40 -4.55
CA ARG A 269 14.85 3.25 -3.83
C ARG A 269 15.08 1.80 -3.41
N MET A 270 16.34 1.42 -3.16
CA MET A 270 16.70 0.06 -2.69
C MET A 270 15.83 -0.46 -1.52
N PRO A 271 15.49 0.33 -0.49
CA PRO A 271 14.63 -0.13 0.60
C PRO A 271 13.20 -0.51 0.17
N ASN A 272 12.75 -0.03 -0.99
CA ASN A 272 11.43 -0.30 -1.55
C ASN A 272 11.42 -1.53 -2.48
N LEU A 273 12.53 -2.28 -2.49
CA LEU A 273 12.64 -3.60 -3.12
C LEU A 273 12.89 -4.66 -2.04
N ILE A 274 12.04 -5.67 -2.01
CA ILE A 274 12.16 -6.79 -1.07
C ILE A 274 12.18 -8.12 -1.82
N ARG A 275 12.88 -9.12 -1.27
CA ARG A 275 12.91 -10.45 -1.86
C ARG A 275 11.48 -10.99 -1.97
N ALA A 276 11.12 -11.47 -3.15
CA ALA A 276 9.80 -12.03 -3.40
C ALA A 276 9.59 -13.31 -2.54
N PRO A 277 8.38 -13.52 -1.99
CA PRO A 277 8.03 -14.74 -1.28
C PRO A 277 8.21 -16.00 -2.14
N LEU A 278 8.37 -17.17 -1.51
CA LEU A 278 8.40 -18.45 -2.26
C LEU A 278 7.07 -18.77 -2.96
N ALA A 279 5.96 -18.16 -2.50
CA ALA A 279 4.63 -18.30 -3.06
C ALA A 279 4.32 -17.30 -4.20
N THR A 280 5.34 -16.59 -4.70
CA THR A 280 5.21 -15.67 -5.84
C THR A 280 4.80 -16.42 -7.10
N SER A 281 3.89 -15.82 -7.84
CA SER A 281 3.32 -16.36 -9.07
C SER A 281 4.24 -16.08 -10.27
N VAL A 282 4.09 -16.86 -11.34
CA VAL A 282 4.79 -16.59 -12.59
C VAL A 282 4.22 -15.32 -13.21
N CYS A 283 5.08 -14.36 -13.55
CA CYS A 283 4.70 -13.18 -14.31
C CYS A 283 4.23 -13.59 -15.71
N PRO A 284 3.00 -13.24 -16.12
CA PRO A 284 2.47 -13.63 -17.42
C PRO A 284 3.20 -12.95 -18.58
N ARG A 285 3.79 -11.77 -18.36
CA ARG A 285 4.50 -10.98 -19.37
C ARG A 285 5.89 -11.55 -19.64
N HIS A 286 6.66 -11.80 -18.59
CA HIS A 286 8.04 -12.27 -18.68
C HIS A 286 8.20 -13.80 -18.62
N ASN A 287 7.11 -14.52 -18.34
CA ASN A 287 7.07 -15.98 -18.19
C ASN A 287 8.14 -16.50 -17.20
N ARG A 288 8.35 -15.77 -16.09
CA ARG A 288 9.29 -16.12 -15.02
C ARG A 288 8.72 -15.73 -13.66
N VAL A 289 9.23 -16.35 -12.60
CA VAL A 289 8.99 -15.90 -11.23
C VAL A 289 10.03 -14.84 -10.92
N HIS A 290 9.58 -13.61 -10.68
CA HIS A 290 10.47 -12.53 -10.26
C HIS A 290 11.02 -12.81 -8.86
N GLN A 291 12.27 -12.42 -8.65
CA GLN A 291 12.97 -12.66 -7.38
C GLN A 291 12.75 -11.52 -6.39
N TRP A 292 12.24 -10.39 -6.85
CA TRP A 292 12.03 -9.18 -6.08
C TRP A 292 10.60 -8.67 -6.25
N ASN A 293 10.11 -7.98 -5.23
CA ASN A 293 8.83 -7.28 -5.25
C ASN A 293 9.05 -5.81 -4.90
N ILE A 294 8.22 -4.93 -5.47
CA ILE A 294 8.19 -3.51 -5.17
C ILE A 294 7.16 -3.23 -4.07
N ILE A 295 7.49 -2.32 -3.15
CA ILE A 295 6.64 -1.90 -2.02
C ILE A 295 6.70 -0.38 -1.84
N ASP A 296 5.84 0.15 -0.95
CA ASP A 296 5.79 1.57 -0.57
C ASP A 296 5.27 2.51 -1.67
N PHE A 297 4.06 2.24 -2.15
CA PHE A 297 3.38 3.02 -3.19
C PHE A 297 2.72 4.32 -2.68
N ASN A 298 3.18 4.89 -1.56
CA ASN A 298 2.57 6.07 -0.97
C ASN A 298 2.76 7.35 -1.81
N GLN A 299 3.80 7.38 -2.67
CA GLN A 299 4.07 8.45 -3.63
C GLN A 299 3.73 8.03 -5.07
N ALA A 300 3.11 6.87 -5.26
CA ALA A 300 2.79 6.38 -6.59
C ALA A 300 1.52 7.02 -7.16
N TRP A 301 1.49 7.16 -8.48
CA TRP A 301 0.32 7.65 -9.22
C TRP A 301 0.02 6.82 -10.47
N PRO A 302 -1.25 6.76 -10.87
CA PRO A 302 -1.65 6.19 -12.14
C PRO A 302 -1.39 7.18 -13.30
N LEU A 303 -0.90 6.64 -14.41
CA LEU A 303 -0.58 7.33 -15.66
C LEU A 303 -1.63 7.04 -16.74
N ASP A 304 -1.79 7.96 -17.68
CA ASP A 304 -2.72 7.81 -18.81
C ASP A 304 -2.13 7.08 -20.02
N LEU A 305 -2.01 5.75 -19.96
CA LEU A 305 -1.53 4.96 -21.10
C LEU A 305 -2.54 4.79 -22.25
N SER A 306 -3.42 5.77 -22.48
CA SER A 306 -4.35 5.70 -23.61
C SER A 306 -3.58 5.53 -24.93
N VAL A 307 -4.14 4.78 -25.89
CA VAL A 307 -3.49 4.45 -27.18
C VAL A 307 -3.02 5.70 -27.94
N GLU A 308 -3.68 6.84 -27.70
CA GLU A 308 -3.32 8.14 -28.30
C GLU A 308 -2.06 8.77 -27.68
N ASN A 309 -1.76 8.47 -26.42
CA ASN A 309 -0.63 9.02 -25.66
C ASN A 309 0.53 8.03 -25.48
N TYR A 310 0.29 6.73 -25.72
CA TYR A 310 1.24 5.64 -25.48
C TYR A 310 2.69 5.91 -25.93
N PRO A 311 2.99 6.40 -27.15
CA PRO A 311 4.38 6.58 -27.58
C PRO A 311 5.13 7.69 -26.84
N ARG A 312 4.46 8.72 -26.33
CA ARG A 312 5.11 9.82 -25.59
C ARG A 312 5.21 9.53 -24.11
N ASP A 313 4.18 8.89 -23.57
CA ASP A 313 4.12 8.56 -22.14
C ASP A 313 5.12 7.45 -21.81
N THR A 314 5.35 6.50 -22.75
CA THR A 314 6.44 5.53 -22.61
C THR A 314 7.82 6.21 -22.60
N ASP A 315 8.06 7.26 -23.39
CA ASP A 315 9.37 7.93 -23.40
C ASP A 315 9.64 8.63 -22.05
N LEU A 316 8.66 9.29 -21.43
CA LEU A 316 8.83 9.88 -20.09
C LEU A 316 9.02 8.83 -18.99
N VAL A 317 8.33 7.70 -19.12
CA VAL A 317 8.47 6.57 -18.20
C VAL A 317 9.82 5.88 -18.37
N LEU A 318 10.32 5.77 -19.61
CA LEU A 318 11.64 5.21 -19.93
C LEU A 318 12.80 6.20 -19.66
N ASP A 319 12.56 7.51 -19.70
CA ASP A 319 13.54 8.58 -19.42
C ASP A 319 13.59 8.94 -17.92
N LEU A 320 12.60 8.52 -17.14
CA LEU A 320 12.75 8.23 -15.71
C LEU A 320 13.63 6.98 -15.56
N ASP A 321 14.85 7.02 -16.09
CA ASP A 321 15.83 5.96 -16.00
C ASP A 321 15.96 5.60 -14.52
N TYR A 322 15.37 4.48 -14.12
CA TYR A 322 15.37 4.03 -12.74
C TYR A 322 16.84 4.00 -12.25
N ARG A 323 17.80 3.70 -13.14
CA ARG A 323 19.25 3.73 -12.88
C ARG A 323 19.79 5.13 -12.59
N SER A 324 19.21 6.18 -13.16
CA SER A 324 19.58 7.57 -12.88
C SER A 324 19.02 8.06 -11.53
N GLY A 325 17.82 7.60 -11.15
CA GLY A 325 17.17 7.90 -9.87
C GLY A 325 17.78 7.17 -8.66
N TYR A 326 18.40 6.00 -8.88
CA TYR A 326 19.05 5.18 -7.85
C TYR A 326 20.08 5.93 -6.98
N PHE A 327 20.71 7.00 -7.50
CA PHE A 327 21.90 7.60 -6.90
C PHE A 327 21.69 8.90 -6.11
N TYR A 328 20.52 9.55 -6.19
CA TYR A 328 20.34 10.86 -5.53
C TYR A 328 20.03 10.78 -4.03
N GLY A 329 19.79 9.58 -3.48
CA GLY A 329 19.44 9.40 -2.06
C GLY A 329 20.57 8.97 -1.11
N TRP A 330 21.81 8.83 -1.60
CA TRP A 330 22.92 8.22 -0.83
C TRP A 330 24.25 9.00 -0.91
N GLN A 331 24.21 10.33 -1.05
CA GLN A 331 25.37 11.19 -0.78
C GLN A 331 25.27 11.87 0.58
#